data_AF-A0A7R9ED56-F1
#
_entry.id   AF-A0A7R9ED56-F1
#
_cell.length_a   1.000
_cell.length_b   1.000
_cell.length_c   1.000
_cell.angle_alpha   90.00
_cell.angle_beta   90.00
_cell.angle_gamma   90.00
#
_symmetry.space_group_name_H-M   'P 1'
#
loop_
_entity.id
_entity.type
_entity.pdbx_description
1 polymer ?
#
loop_
_entity_poly.entity_id
_entity_poly.type
_entity_poly.pdbx_seq_one_letter_code
_entity_poly.pdbx_strand_id
1 'polypeptide(L)'
;MTQYCRVKKQQVLVPALGEESRQSVLCGTDLEDCQKNWSREIDSRQSVGRVVSVTLQYSAGRADISSLWVECVSLFLGTGERLPEFVAMHHKVLRVFSRGISTFKLVDVSQEVSRALAERQPVLALESTIITHGMPYPRNLEMAESVEQIVREQGAVPATIGIIGGRVKVGLERDSMVELATLKTPAIKTSRRDFPYVLSKGLNGGTTVSGTIIVANLVGIKVFATGGIGGVHRGGEVSMDVSADLTELGRNPVTVVSSGVKSILDIGRTLEYLESQGVCVATYGPTKDFPSFYTPCSPHQAPYHVESPKEAAGLIHSLLELGLQSGVLLGVPVPGQFSMAGEEIEAAIDAAVAEAEQKNITGKEVTPYILSRVSALTSGKSLDTSILLSSHSR
;
A
#
# COMPACT_ATOMS: atom_id res chain seq x y z
N MET A 1 10.96 -13.97 26.95
CA MET A 1 10.11 -13.19 27.88
C MET A 1 8.70 -13.73 27.81
N THR A 2 8.19 -14.19 28.95
CA THR A 2 6.94 -14.92 29.15
C THR A 2 5.72 -14.12 28.70
N GLN A 3 4.88 -14.68 27.82
CA GLN A 3 3.60 -14.08 27.43
C GLN A 3 2.56 -14.37 28.54
N TYR A 4 1.97 -13.31 29.09
CA TYR A 4 0.91 -13.42 30.09
C TYR A 4 -0.46 -13.24 29.44
N CYS A 5 -1.38 -14.16 29.68
CA CYS A 5 -2.80 -13.94 29.44
C CYS A 5 -3.36 -13.16 30.64
N ARG A 6 -3.82 -11.91 30.42
CA ARG A 6 -4.45 -11.08 31.48
C ARG A 6 -5.91 -10.87 31.12
N VAL A 7 -6.79 -11.54 31.86
CA VAL A 7 -8.24 -11.27 31.82
C VAL A 7 -8.49 -9.91 32.49
N LYS A 8 -8.83 -8.88 31.70
CA LYS A 8 -9.31 -7.59 32.24
C LYS A 8 -10.82 -7.53 32.06
N LYS A 9 -11.53 -7.33 33.19
CA LYS A 9 -12.95 -6.97 33.21
C LYS A 9 -13.15 -5.63 32.50
N GLN A 10 -14.10 -5.56 31.58
CA GLN A 10 -14.73 -4.31 31.19
C GLN A 10 -16.22 -4.43 31.49
N GLN A 11 -16.70 -3.58 32.41
CA GLN A 11 -18.12 -3.42 32.71
C GLN A 11 -18.81 -2.82 31.49
N VAL A 12 -19.77 -3.55 30.92
CA VAL A 12 -20.84 -2.92 30.14
C VAL A 12 -22.06 -2.90 31.06
N LEU A 13 -22.45 -1.69 31.46
CA LEU A 13 -23.70 -1.44 32.17
C LEU A 13 -24.87 -1.76 31.24
N VAL A 14 -25.64 -2.79 31.58
CA VAL A 14 -27.01 -3.00 31.08
C VAL A 14 -27.90 -3.08 32.33
N PRO A 15 -29.01 -2.33 32.41
CA PRO A 15 -29.82 -2.28 33.61
C PRO A 15 -30.58 -3.60 33.84
N ALA A 16 -30.41 -4.12 35.06
CA ALA A 16 -31.27 -5.04 35.81
C ALA A 16 -31.89 -6.25 35.08
N LEU A 17 -31.38 -7.45 35.38
CA LEU A 17 -32.10 -8.51 36.13
C LEU A 17 -31.18 -9.73 36.32
N GLY A 18 -30.91 -10.09 37.58
CA GLY A 18 -30.41 -11.42 37.99
C GLY A 18 -28.89 -11.55 38.13
N GLU A 19 -28.45 -12.02 39.30
CA GLU A 19 -27.05 -12.13 39.75
C GLU A 19 -26.16 -13.00 38.83
N GLU A 20 -25.02 -12.46 38.38
CA GLU A 20 -23.92 -13.23 37.77
C GLU A 20 -22.76 -13.48 38.74
N SER A 21 -22.46 -14.75 38.98
CA SER A 21 -21.29 -15.20 39.74
C SER A 21 -20.00 -14.99 38.94
N ARG A 22 -19.06 -14.23 39.51
CA ARG A 22 -17.70 -14.01 38.97
C ARG A 22 -16.86 -15.28 39.10
N GLN A 23 -16.30 -15.79 37.99
CA GLN A 23 -15.20 -16.76 38.02
C GLN A 23 -14.09 -16.39 37.04
N SER A 24 -12.85 -16.66 37.44
CA SER A 24 -11.62 -16.38 36.70
C SER A 24 -10.79 -17.65 36.64
N VAL A 25 -10.48 -18.13 35.45
CA VAL A 25 -9.61 -19.30 35.22
C VAL A 25 -8.20 -18.79 34.86
N LEU A 26 -7.18 -19.26 35.58
CA LEU A 26 -5.77 -19.02 35.27
C LEU A 26 -5.30 -20.09 34.28
N CYS A 27 -5.02 -19.70 33.04
CA CYS A 27 -4.44 -20.60 32.03
C CYS A 27 -2.92 -20.40 31.91
N GLY A 28 -2.21 -21.53 31.79
CA GLY A 28 -0.77 -21.58 31.50
C GLY A 28 -0.43 -21.23 30.04
N THR A 29 0.81 -21.47 29.64
CA THR A 29 1.42 -20.97 28.40
C THR A 29 1.00 -21.68 27.11
N ASP A 30 0.08 -22.64 27.15
CA ASP A 30 -0.39 -23.39 25.98
C ASP A 30 -1.91 -23.68 26.03
N LEU A 31 -2.56 -23.74 24.86
CA LEU A 31 -4.00 -23.93 24.68
C LEU A 31 -4.48 -25.31 25.17
N GLU A 32 -3.64 -26.34 25.08
CA GLU A 32 -3.93 -27.68 25.62
C GLU A 32 -4.04 -27.67 27.16
N ASP A 33 -3.25 -26.84 27.84
CA ASP A 33 -3.30 -26.70 29.31
C ASP A 33 -4.57 -25.96 29.74
N CYS A 34 -5.03 -25.01 28.94
CA CYS A 34 -6.28 -24.29 29.18
C CYS A 34 -7.50 -25.23 29.05
N GLN A 35 -7.46 -26.14 28.08
CA GLN A 35 -8.48 -27.16 27.88
C GLN A 35 -8.48 -28.21 29.03
N LYS A 36 -7.31 -28.68 29.46
CA LYS A 36 -7.18 -29.64 30.58
C LYS A 36 -7.63 -29.05 31.93
N ASN A 37 -7.28 -27.79 32.21
CA ASN A 37 -7.68 -27.13 33.45
C ASN A 37 -9.18 -26.83 33.48
N TRP A 38 -9.77 -26.40 32.37
CA TRP A 38 -11.20 -26.13 32.30
C TRP A 38 -12.06 -27.40 32.36
N SER A 39 -11.63 -28.48 31.69
CA SER A 39 -12.30 -29.78 31.80
C SER A 39 -12.28 -30.34 33.23
N ARG A 40 -11.19 -30.15 33.99
CA ARG A 40 -11.11 -30.55 35.42
C ARG A 40 -12.02 -29.72 36.33
N GLU A 41 -12.22 -28.44 36.03
CA GLU A 41 -13.03 -27.53 36.84
C GLU A 41 -14.55 -27.78 36.65
N ILE A 42 -14.97 -28.11 35.41
CA ILE A 42 -16.36 -28.47 35.07
C ILE A 42 -16.76 -29.83 35.65
N ASP A 43 -15.90 -30.85 35.59
CA ASP A 43 -16.23 -32.22 36.05
C ASP A 43 -16.42 -32.30 37.58
N SER A 44 -15.96 -31.28 38.33
CA SER A 44 -16.04 -31.25 39.79
C SER A 44 -17.36 -30.73 40.36
N ARG A 45 -18.29 -30.20 39.55
CA ARG A 45 -19.54 -29.62 40.05
C ARG A 45 -20.75 -29.89 39.17
N GLN A 46 -21.83 -30.33 39.80
CA GLN A 46 -23.18 -30.42 39.22
C GLN A 46 -23.67 -29.02 38.81
N SER A 47 -23.44 -28.63 37.56
CA SER A 47 -23.99 -27.39 37.00
C SER A 47 -24.89 -27.71 35.82
N VAL A 48 -26.16 -28.00 36.13
CA VAL A 48 -27.27 -28.04 35.17
C VAL A 48 -27.76 -26.60 34.94
N GLY A 49 -27.85 -26.18 33.67
CA GLY A 49 -28.66 -25.02 33.28
C GLY A 49 -28.03 -23.62 33.32
N ARG A 50 -26.72 -23.45 33.04
CA ARG A 50 -26.12 -22.12 32.84
C ARG A 50 -25.57 -21.93 31.41
N VAL A 51 -25.95 -20.83 30.77
CA VAL A 51 -25.31 -20.34 29.53
C VAL A 51 -24.00 -19.69 29.93
N VAL A 52 -22.89 -20.17 29.37
CA VAL A 52 -21.56 -19.55 29.57
C VAL A 52 -21.16 -18.94 28.24
N SER A 53 -21.15 -17.61 28.15
CA SER A 53 -20.57 -16.89 27.01
C SER A 53 -19.06 -16.80 27.21
N VAL A 54 -18.29 -17.22 26.22
CA VAL A 54 -16.82 -17.23 26.26
C VAL A 54 -16.32 -16.31 25.17
N THR A 55 -15.81 -15.14 25.55
CA THR A 55 -15.18 -14.21 24.62
C THR A 55 -13.67 -14.45 24.62
N LEU A 56 -13.14 -15.01 23.54
CA LEU A 56 -11.70 -15.12 23.32
C LEU A 56 -11.20 -13.84 22.62
N GLN A 57 -10.61 -12.92 23.38
CA GLN A 57 -9.85 -11.82 22.80
C GLN A 57 -8.38 -12.21 22.68
N TYR A 58 -7.89 -12.29 21.44
CA TYR A 58 -6.46 -12.38 21.17
C TYR A 58 -5.86 -10.97 21.21
N SER A 59 -5.05 -10.67 22.22
CA SER A 59 -4.19 -9.48 22.18
C SER A 59 -2.83 -9.85 21.60
N ALA A 60 -2.66 -9.70 20.29
CA ALA A 60 -1.32 -9.38 19.79
C ALA A 60 -0.99 -7.98 20.35
N GLY A 61 0.19 -7.82 20.95
CA GLY A 61 0.57 -6.60 21.65
C GLY A 61 0.31 -5.33 20.84
N ARG A 62 -0.56 -4.49 21.41
CA ARG A 62 -0.93 -3.10 21.10
C ARG A 62 -1.27 -2.75 19.63
N ALA A 63 -2.55 -2.39 19.49
CA ALA A 63 -3.19 -1.54 18.48
C ALA A 63 -3.18 -2.04 17.03
N ASP A 64 -4.15 -2.88 16.69
CA ASP A 64 -5.21 -2.51 15.73
C ASP A 64 -6.35 -3.54 15.85
N ILE A 65 -7.54 -3.12 16.27
CA ILE A 65 -8.71 -4.00 16.43
C ILE A 65 -9.71 -3.62 15.35
N SER A 66 -9.58 -4.22 14.16
CA SER A 66 -10.69 -4.36 13.22
C SER A 66 -11.36 -5.72 13.44
N SER A 67 -12.31 -5.72 14.38
CA SER A 67 -13.45 -6.63 14.54
C SER A 67 -13.47 -7.94 13.72
N LEU A 68 -13.16 -9.07 14.36
CA LEU A 68 -13.78 -10.36 14.03
C LEU A 68 -14.58 -10.82 15.25
N TRP A 69 -15.90 -10.73 15.16
CA TRP A 69 -16.82 -11.24 16.17
C TRP A 69 -17.20 -12.67 15.80
N VAL A 70 -16.87 -13.63 16.66
CA VAL A 70 -17.38 -15.01 16.55
C VAL A 70 -18.24 -15.26 17.78
N GLU A 71 -19.56 -15.13 17.63
CA GLU A 71 -20.51 -15.59 18.64
C GLU A 71 -20.70 -17.11 18.48
N CYS A 72 -20.16 -17.89 19.41
CA CYS A 72 -20.56 -19.28 19.60
C CYS A 72 -21.53 -19.36 20.78
N VAL A 73 -22.82 -19.46 20.48
CA VAL A 73 -23.84 -19.78 21.49
C VAL A 73 -24.07 -21.30 21.44
N SER A 74 -23.76 -21.99 22.53
CA SER A 74 -24.14 -23.41 22.72
C SER A 74 -25.22 -23.50 23.78
N LEU A 75 -26.44 -23.89 23.38
CA LEU A 75 -27.53 -24.27 24.27
C LEU A 75 -27.41 -25.77 24.59
N PHE A 76 -27.13 -26.11 25.84
CA PHE A 76 -27.18 -27.50 26.31
C PHE A 76 -28.58 -27.79 26.86
N LEU A 77 -29.35 -28.64 26.16
CA LEU A 77 -30.48 -29.35 26.77
C LEU A 77 -29.96 -30.63 27.40
N GLY A 78 -30.24 -30.81 28.69
CA GLY A 78 -29.67 -31.84 29.54
C GLY A 78 -30.12 -33.26 29.20
N THR A 79 -29.52 -33.86 28.19
CA THR A 79 -29.50 -35.31 27.98
C THR A 79 -28.05 -35.75 27.76
N GLY A 80 -27.53 -36.57 28.67
CA GLY A 80 -26.12 -36.93 28.78
C GLY A 80 -25.58 -37.83 27.68
N GLU A 81 -25.50 -37.33 26.45
CA GLU A 81 -24.78 -37.96 25.35
C GLU A 81 -23.65 -37.05 24.86
N ARG A 82 -22.41 -37.59 24.85
CA ARG A 82 -21.24 -36.92 24.28
C ARG A 82 -21.38 -36.87 22.76
N LEU A 83 -21.62 -35.69 22.18
CA LEU A 83 -21.63 -35.52 20.73
C LEU A 83 -20.21 -35.62 20.14
N PRO A 84 -19.97 -36.44 19.09
CA PRO A 84 -18.68 -36.54 18.37
C PRO A 84 -18.29 -35.30 17.55
N GLU A 85 -19.00 -34.17 17.66
CA GLU A 85 -18.86 -33.02 16.75
C GLU A 85 -17.71 -32.06 17.10
N PHE A 86 -17.05 -32.23 18.24
CA PHE A 86 -15.94 -31.36 18.66
C PHE A 86 -14.68 -31.53 17.78
N VAL A 87 -14.44 -32.73 17.23
CA VAL A 87 -13.29 -33.02 16.37
C VAL A 87 -13.51 -32.51 14.94
N ALA A 88 -14.76 -32.47 14.46
CA ALA A 88 -15.09 -31.92 13.15
C ALA A 88 -14.91 -30.39 13.09
N MET A 89 -15.08 -29.68 14.22
CA MET A 89 -14.85 -28.24 14.31
C MET A 89 -13.35 -27.89 14.30
N HIS A 90 -12.48 -28.75 14.83
CA HIS A 90 -11.01 -28.56 14.77
C HIS A 90 -10.47 -28.54 13.34
N HIS A 91 -10.94 -29.43 12.47
CA HIS A 91 -10.56 -29.42 11.05
C HIS A 91 -11.16 -28.25 10.26
N LYS A 92 -12.34 -27.75 10.68
CA LYS A 92 -12.97 -26.57 10.07
C LYS A 92 -12.29 -25.28 10.48
N VAL A 93 -11.91 -25.14 11.76
CA VAL A 93 -11.18 -24.00 12.30
C VAL A 93 -9.75 -23.97 11.74
N LEU A 94 -9.05 -25.10 11.67
CA LEU A 94 -7.74 -25.16 10.98
C LEU A 94 -7.84 -24.89 9.47
N ARG A 95 -8.93 -25.28 8.80
CA ARG A 95 -9.20 -24.86 7.40
C ARG A 95 -9.57 -23.37 7.27
N VAL A 96 -10.13 -22.77 8.31
CA VAL A 96 -10.41 -21.33 8.36
C VAL A 96 -9.11 -20.56 8.62
N PHE A 97 -8.20 -21.09 9.44
CA PHE A 97 -6.86 -20.55 9.65
C PHE A 97 -5.92 -20.77 8.45
N SER A 98 -6.02 -21.88 7.72
CA SER A 98 -5.27 -22.09 6.46
C SER A 98 -5.87 -21.37 5.25
N ARG A 99 -7.05 -20.77 5.40
CA ARG A 99 -7.68 -19.85 4.42
C ARG A 99 -7.50 -18.38 4.81
N GLY A 100 -6.70 -18.10 5.83
CA GLY A 100 -6.42 -16.77 6.34
C GLY A 100 -5.37 -15.99 5.55
N ILE A 101 -5.35 -16.06 4.22
CA ILE A 101 -4.90 -15.02 3.26
C ILE A 101 -5.62 -15.31 1.91
N SER A 102 -6.90 -14.96 1.81
CA SER A 102 -7.59 -14.72 0.53
C SER A 102 -8.92 -14.00 0.81
N THR A 103 -8.87 -12.92 1.59
CA THR A 103 -10.05 -12.10 1.88
C THR A 103 -10.51 -11.28 0.67
N PHE A 104 -9.67 -11.14 -0.35
CA PHE A 104 -9.98 -10.40 -1.58
C PHE A 104 -10.11 -11.35 -2.77
N LYS A 105 -11.35 -11.63 -3.20
CA LYS A 105 -11.61 -12.55 -4.32
C LYS A 105 -10.89 -12.20 -5.63
N LEU A 106 -10.43 -10.95 -5.80
CA LEU A 106 -9.82 -10.42 -7.01
C LEU A 106 -8.32 -10.10 -6.87
N VAL A 107 -7.72 -10.33 -5.70
CA VAL A 107 -6.32 -9.98 -5.41
C VAL A 107 -5.56 -11.23 -5.03
N ASP A 108 -4.48 -11.48 -5.77
CA ASP A 108 -3.48 -12.50 -5.50
C ASP A 108 -2.25 -11.84 -4.90
N VAL A 109 -1.93 -12.21 -3.67
CA VAL A 109 -0.69 -11.79 -3.00
C VAL A 109 0.31 -12.93 -3.11
N SER A 110 1.53 -12.66 -3.56
CA SER A 110 2.58 -13.66 -3.66
C SER A 110 2.91 -14.25 -2.28
N GLN A 111 3.42 -15.49 -2.27
CA GLN A 111 3.78 -16.16 -1.02
C GLN A 111 4.85 -15.37 -0.24
N GLU A 112 5.81 -14.78 -0.96
CA GLU A 112 6.86 -13.95 -0.38
C GLU A 112 6.29 -12.72 0.33
N VAL A 113 5.45 -11.94 -0.36
CA VAL A 113 4.83 -10.73 0.22
C VAL A 113 3.89 -11.10 1.37
N SER A 114 3.08 -12.15 1.20
CA SER A 114 2.17 -12.62 2.26
C SER A 114 2.92 -13.03 3.51
N ARG A 115 4.08 -13.71 3.38
CA ARG A 115 4.92 -14.10 4.51
C ARG A 115 5.56 -12.87 5.16
N ALA A 116 6.11 -11.96 4.36
CA ALA A 116 6.75 -10.74 4.86
C ALA A 116 5.77 -9.90 5.68
N LEU A 117 4.53 -9.73 5.21
CA LEU A 117 3.49 -9.02 5.95
C LEU A 117 3.11 -9.73 7.26
N ALA A 118 2.95 -11.06 7.25
CA ALA A 118 2.63 -11.84 8.44
C ALA A 118 3.75 -11.80 9.49
N GLU A 119 5.01 -11.79 9.05
CA GLU A 119 6.21 -11.71 9.89
C GLU A 119 6.61 -10.27 10.24
N ARG A 120 5.85 -9.26 9.80
CA ARG A 120 6.13 -7.82 9.97
C ARG A 120 7.51 -7.41 9.43
N GLN A 121 7.94 -8.04 8.35
CA GLN A 121 9.11 -7.63 7.58
C GLN A 121 8.78 -6.40 6.72
N PRO A 122 9.78 -5.54 6.42
CA PRO A 122 9.57 -4.39 5.56
C PRO A 122 9.18 -4.84 4.14
N VAL A 123 8.08 -4.30 3.64
CA VAL A 123 7.58 -4.52 2.26
C VAL A 123 7.47 -3.17 1.57
N LEU A 124 8.02 -3.07 0.37
CA LEU A 124 7.94 -1.87 -0.46
C LEU A 124 7.07 -2.15 -1.70
N ALA A 125 5.95 -1.45 -1.83
CA ALA A 125 5.14 -1.53 -3.05
C ALA A 125 5.86 -0.85 -4.22
N LEU A 126 5.64 -1.35 -5.44
CA LEU A 126 6.14 -0.80 -6.70
C LEU A 126 5.03 -0.82 -7.77
N GLU A 127 4.97 0.21 -8.63
CA GLU A 127 3.97 0.28 -9.70
C GLU A 127 4.40 -0.49 -10.97
N SER A 128 3.42 -0.87 -11.81
CA SER A 128 3.67 -1.56 -13.09
C SER A 128 3.39 -0.71 -14.33
N THR A 129 2.89 0.52 -14.18
CA THR A 129 2.77 1.46 -15.32
C THR A 129 4.13 1.73 -15.95
N ILE A 130 5.19 1.82 -15.14
CA ILE A 130 6.55 2.01 -15.66
C ILE A 130 7.01 0.84 -16.54
N ILE A 131 6.54 -0.39 -16.26
CA ILE A 131 6.82 -1.60 -17.04
C ILE A 131 6.05 -1.61 -18.36
N THR A 132 4.77 -1.24 -18.31
CA THR A 132 3.82 -1.41 -19.42
C THR A 132 3.73 -0.21 -20.36
N HIS A 133 3.98 1.00 -19.85
CA HIS A 133 3.79 2.27 -20.56
C HIS A 133 4.98 3.23 -20.42
N GLY A 134 5.84 3.02 -19.42
CA GLY A 134 6.94 3.94 -19.12
C GLY A 134 8.16 3.76 -20.01
N MET A 135 8.46 2.53 -20.42
CA MET A 135 9.69 2.19 -21.14
C MET A 135 9.44 1.11 -22.20
N PRO A 136 10.18 1.11 -23.32
CA PRO A 136 10.12 0.03 -24.30
C PRO A 136 10.85 -1.23 -23.81
N TYR A 137 10.48 -2.38 -24.35
CA TYR A 137 11.23 -3.63 -24.17
C TYR A 137 12.61 -3.58 -24.87
N PRO A 138 13.69 -4.14 -24.27
CA PRO A 138 13.77 -4.85 -22.98
C PRO A 138 13.99 -3.96 -21.75
N ARG A 139 14.17 -2.65 -21.93
CA ARG A 139 14.51 -1.71 -20.84
C ARG A 139 13.48 -1.67 -19.72
N ASN A 140 12.20 -1.83 -20.05
CA ASN A 140 11.12 -1.92 -19.06
C ASN A 140 11.32 -3.07 -18.05
N LEU A 141 11.65 -4.27 -18.54
CA LEU A 141 11.90 -5.44 -17.72
C LEU A 141 13.22 -5.30 -16.95
N GLU A 142 14.30 -4.89 -17.64
CA GLU A 142 15.61 -4.67 -17.01
C GLU A 142 15.53 -3.70 -15.83
N MET A 143 14.79 -2.60 -16.00
CA MET A 143 14.60 -1.61 -14.95
C MET A 143 13.74 -2.17 -13.80
N ALA A 144 12.68 -2.92 -14.09
CA ALA A 144 11.85 -3.54 -13.05
C ALA A 144 12.66 -4.53 -12.20
N GLU A 145 13.42 -5.42 -12.84
CA GLU A 145 14.28 -6.40 -12.16
C GLU A 145 15.38 -5.71 -11.35
N SER A 146 16.04 -4.70 -11.92
CA SER A 146 17.07 -3.90 -11.24
C SER A 146 16.53 -3.25 -9.97
N VAL A 147 15.33 -2.70 -10.03
CA VAL A 147 14.69 -2.10 -8.86
C VAL A 147 14.36 -3.14 -7.80
N GLU A 148 13.73 -4.26 -8.16
CA GLU A 148 13.39 -5.28 -7.17
C GLU A 148 14.65 -5.78 -6.45
N GLN A 149 15.76 -5.87 -7.19
CA GLN A 149 17.05 -6.21 -6.63
C GLN A 149 17.58 -5.16 -5.63
N ILE A 150 17.49 -3.86 -5.93
CA ILE A 150 17.86 -2.78 -5.00
C ILE A 150 17.09 -2.89 -3.69
N VAL A 151 15.76 -3.10 -3.76
CA VAL A 151 14.90 -3.23 -2.59
C VAL A 151 15.33 -4.42 -1.71
N ARG A 152 15.68 -5.55 -2.35
CA ARG A 152 16.19 -6.75 -1.67
C ARG A 152 17.53 -6.51 -1.01
N GLU A 153 18.44 -5.79 -1.67
CA GLU A 153 19.76 -5.43 -1.13
C GLU A 153 19.65 -4.52 0.11
N GLN A 154 18.60 -3.69 0.18
CA GLN A 154 18.27 -2.89 1.36
C GLN A 154 17.53 -3.69 2.46
N GLY A 155 17.31 -4.99 2.26
CA GLY A 155 16.68 -5.88 3.25
C GLY A 155 15.15 -5.79 3.30
N ALA A 156 14.52 -5.23 2.28
CA ALA A 156 13.06 -5.19 2.14
C ALA A 156 12.57 -6.17 1.07
N VAL A 157 11.28 -6.52 1.15
CA VAL A 157 10.61 -7.37 0.16
C VAL A 157 9.92 -6.48 -0.87
N PRO A 158 10.28 -6.54 -2.17
CA PRO A 158 9.58 -5.81 -3.21
C PRO A 158 8.21 -6.42 -3.48
N ALA A 159 7.21 -5.56 -3.65
CA ALA A 159 5.87 -5.94 -4.03
C ALA A 159 5.45 -5.14 -5.27
N THR A 160 5.94 -5.55 -6.44
CA THR A 160 5.45 -4.98 -7.72
C THR A 160 3.99 -5.35 -7.93
N ILE A 161 3.15 -4.35 -8.18
CA ILE A 161 1.69 -4.50 -8.28
C ILE A 161 1.23 -4.30 -9.72
N GLY A 162 0.54 -5.28 -10.27
CA GLY A 162 -0.03 -5.25 -11.63
C GLY A 162 -1.34 -5.99 -11.74
N ILE A 163 -1.93 -6.01 -12.94
CA ILE A 163 -3.12 -6.79 -13.24
C ILE A 163 -2.82 -7.74 -14.40
N ILE A 164 -3.03 -9.04 -14.18
CA ILE A 164 -2.87 -10.09 -15.20
C ILE A 164 -4.14 -10.91 -15.25
N GLY A 165 -4.76 -11.01 -16.43
CA GLY A 165 -5.99 -11.79 -16.64
C GLY A 165 -7.15 -11.34 -15.76
N GLY A 166 -7.27 -10.03 -15.47
CA GLY A 166 -8.27 -9.47 -14.56
C GLY A 166 -8.09 -9.82 -13.08
N ARG A 167 -6.91 -10.29 -12.69
CA ARG A 167 -6.51 -10.51 -11.30
C ARG A 167 -5.48 -9.47 -10.90
N VAL A 168 -5.70 -8.78 -9.79
CA VAL A 168 -4.66 -7.93 -9.19
C VAL A 168 -3.58 -8.84 -8.62
N LYS A 169 -2.33 -8.64 -9.00
CA LYS A 169 -1.16 -9.37 -8.51
C LYS A 169 -0.33 -8.44 -7.64
N VAL A 170 0.04 -8.88 -6.44
CA VAL A 170 0.90 -8.15 -5.50
C VAL A 170 2.16 -8.98 -5.25
N GLY A 171 3.31 -8.46 -5.70
CA GLY A 171 4.55 -9.22 -5.79
C GLY A 171 4.58 -10.03 -7.06
N LEU A 172 4.81 -9.39 -8.21
CA LEU A 172 4.94 -10.08 -9.49
C LEU A 172 6.18 -10.98 -9.49
N GLU A 173 5.99 -12.24 -9.88
CA GLU A 173 7.11 -13.11 -10.20
C GLU A 173 7.71 -12.72 -11.55
N ARG A 174 8.95 -13.18 -11.81
CA ARG A 174 9.67 -12.86 -13.04
C ARG A 174 8.86 -13.12 -14.30
N ASP A 175 8.23 -14.30 -14.41
CA ASP A 175 7.44 -14.66 -15.58
C ASP A 175 6.24 -13.72 -15.79
N SER A 176 5.62 -13.26 -14.70
CA SER A 176 4.55 -12.27 -14.74
C SER A 176 5.04 -10.88 -15.15
N MET A 177 6.25 -10.49 -14.73
CA MET A 177 6.90 -9.25 -15.20
C MET A 177 7.23 -9.33 -16.69
N VAL A 178 7.79 -10.46 -17.15
CA VAL A 178 8.08 -10.72 -18.58
C VAL A 178 6.79 -10.64 -19.39
N GLU A 179 5.71 -11.25 -18.91
CA GLU A 179 4.40 -11.21 -19.56
C GLU A 179 3.94 -9.76 -19.74
N LEU A 180 3.93 -8.95 -18.68
CA LEU A 180 3.54 -7.53 -18.76
C LEU A 180 4.47 -6.70 -19.65
N ALA A 181 5.77 -7.00 -19.67
CA ALA A 181 6.78 -6.26 -20.44
C ALA A 181 6.72 -6.55 -21.96
N THR A 182 6.17 -7.71 -22.35
CA THR A 182 6.19 -8.22 -23.74
C THR A 182 4.80 -8.37 -24.37
N LEU A 183 3.77 -7.79 -23.76
CA LEU A 183 2.38 -7.91 -24.22
C LEU A 183 2.19 -7.50 -25.68
N LYS A 184 1.60 -8.39 -26.48
CA LYS A 184 1.19 -8.09 -27.86
C LYS A 184 0.01 -7.13 -27.91
N THR A 185 -0.93 -7.27 -26.97
CA THR A 185 -2.04 -6.36 -26.78
C THR A 185 -1.71 -5.45 -25.60
N PRO A 186 -1.62 -4.12 -25.79
CA PRO A 186 -1.22 -3.21 -24.73
C PRO A 186 -2.07 -3.39 -23.48
N ALA A 187 -1.41 -3.46 -22.31
CA ALA A 187 -2.10 -3.39 -21.03
C ALA A 187 -2.85 -2.05 -20.90
N ILE A 188 -3.94 -2.05 -20.13
CA ILE A 188 -4.63 -0.80 -19.81
C ILE A 188 -3.85 -0.09 -18.69
N LYS A 189 -3.48 1.18 -18.91
CA LYS A 189 -3.00 2.05 -17.82
C LYS A 189 -4.13 2.22 -16.80
N THR A 190 -3.97 1.60 -15.63
CA THR A 190 -5.06 1.37 -14.68
C THR A 190 -4.91 2.27 -13.47
N SER A 191 -5.70 3.34 -13.44
CA SER A 191 -5.97 4.15 -12.26
C SER A 191 -7.25 3.67 -11.56
N ARG A 192 -7.67 4.32 -10.47
CA ARG A 192 -8.82 3.95 -9.64
C ARG A 192 -10.08 3.60 -10.45
N ARG A 193 -10.41 4.46 -11.42
CA ARG A 193 -11.66 4.33 -12.21
C ARG A 193 -11.62 3.14 -13.16
N ASP A 194 -10.44 2.65 -13.50
CA ASP A 194 -10.24 1.64 -14.53
C ASP A 194 -10.34 0.22 -13.96
N PHE A 195 -10.09 0.02 -12.65
CA PHE A 195 -10.15 -1.30 -11.99
C PHE A 195 -11.42 -2.10 -12.31
N PRO A 196 -12.65 -1.57 -12.15
CA PRO A 196 -13.85 -2.36 -12.44
C PRO A 196 -13.90 -2.89 -13.87
N TYR A 197 -13.45 -2.10 -14.84
CA TYR A 197 -13.42 -2.48 -16.25
C TYR A 197 -12.35 -3.54 -16.52
N VAL A 198 -11.12 -3.30 -16.10
CA VAL A 198 -9.99 -4.21 -16.36
C VAL A 198 -10.22 -5.57 -15.70
N LEU A 199 -10.67 -5.59 -14.44
CA LEU A 199 -10.94 -6.82 -13.70
C LEU A 199 -12.13 -7.60 -14.26
N SER A 200 -13.26 -6.93 -14.56
CA SER A 200 -14.46 -7.61 -15.07
C SER A 200 -14.27 -8.23 -16.47
N LYS A 201 -13.34 -7.69 -17.25
CA LYS A 201 -13.04 -8.17 -18.61
C LYS A 201 -11.89 -9.17 -18.67
N GLY A 202 -11.27 -9.51 -17.55
CA GLY A 202 -10.12 -10.42 -17.58
C GLY A 202 -8.90 -9.82 -18.30
N LEU A 203 -8.74 -8.50 -18.29
CA LEU A 203 -7.70 -7.80 -19.04
C LEU A 203 -6.41 -7.64 -18.22
N ASN A 204 -5.31 -7.35 -18.91
CA ASN A 204 -4.04 -6.96 -18.31
C ASN A 204 -4.02 -5.45 -18.06
N GLY A 205 -3.37 -5.04 -16.98
CA GLY A 205 -3.31 -3.65 -16.57
C GLY A 205 -2.01 -3.29 -15.86
N GLY A 206 -1.43 -2.16 -16.24
CA GLY A 206 -0.35 -1.53 -15.50
C GLY A 206 -0.94 -0.58 -14.48
N THR A 207 -0.73 -0.83 -13.18
CA THR A 207 -1.26 0.06 -12.15
C THR A 207 -0.47 1.36 -12.12
N THR A 208 -1.16 2.51 -12.10
CA THR A 208 -0.55 3.83 -11.87
C THR A 208 -0.27 4.01 -10.39
N VAL A 209 0.43 5.08 -10.01
CA VAL A 209 0.60 5.53 -8.62
C VAL A 209 -0.70 5.41 -7.81
N SER A 210 -1.80 6.03 -8.26
CA SER A 210 -3.14 5.89 -7.64
C SER A 210 -3.61 4.44 -7.51
N GLY A 211 -3.45 3.62 -8.55
CA GLY A 211 -3.85 2.22 -8.50
C GLY A 211 -2.99 1.39 -7.55
N THR A 212 -1.69 1.64 -7.51
CA THR A 212 -0.74 1.00 -6.60
C THR A 212 -1.03 1.38 -5.16
N ILE A 213 -1.33 2.66 -4.86
CA ILE A 213 -1.73 3.12 -3.52
C ILE A 213 -2.94 2.35 -3.01
N ILE A 214 -3.99 2.21 -3.84
CA ILE A 214 -5.22 1.49 -3.47
C ILE A 214 -4.90 0.06 -3.07
N VAL A 215 -4.14 -0.65 -3.90
CA VAL A 215 -3.84 -2.07 -3.68
C VAL A 215 -2.87 -2.24 -2.50
N ALA A 216 -1.85 -1.39 -2.38
CA ALA A 216 -0.92 -1.40 -1.26
C ALA A 216 -1.66 -1.22 0.08
N ASN A 217 -2.54 -0.22 0.17
CA ASN A 217 -3.38 -0.01 1.34
C ASN A 217 -4.27 -1.22 1.64
N LEU A 218 -4.92 -1.77 0.60
CA LEU A 218 -5.81 -2.93 0.69
C LEU A 218 -5.12 -4.16 1.31
N VAL A 219 -3.85 -4.39 0.95
CA VAL A 219 -3.08 -5.54 1.47
C VAL A 219 -2.22 -5.20 2.68
N GLY A 220 -2.28 -3.96 3.18
CA GLY A 220 -1.57 -3.53 4.39
C GLY A 220 -0.12 -3.08 4.19
N ILE A 221 0.34 -2.87 2.95
CA ILE A 221 1.66 -2.28 2.67
C ILE A 221 1.60 -0.77 2.89
N LYS A 222 2.53 -0.23 3.70
CA LYS A 222 2.50 1.16 4.16
C LYS A 222 3.39 2.12 3.37
N VAL A 223 4.35 1.59 2.60
CA VAL A 223 5.32 2.39 1.84
C VAL A 223 5.31 1.94 0.38
N PHE A 224 5.29 2.91 -0.53
CA PHE A 224 5.32 2.75 -1.97
C PHE A 224 6.38 3.69 -2.53
N ALA A 225 7.23 3.20 -3.43
CA ALA A 225 8.21 4.03 -4.12
C ALA A 225 8.00 4.07 -5.63
N THR A 226 8.12 5.28 -6.20
CA THR A 226 7.98 5.54 -7.63
C THR A 226 8.98 6.62 -8.06
N GLY A 227 9.21 6.78 -9.36
CA GLY A 227 10.04 7.89 -9.83
C GLY A 227 9.42 9.25 -9.51
N GLY A 228 8.12 9.41 -9.80
CA GLY A 228 7.43 10.71 -9.65
C GLY A 228 5.93 10.53 -9.70
N ILE A 229 5.21 11.25 -8.84
CA ILE A 229 3.74 11.20 -8.83
C ILE A 229 3.15 12.01 -9.98
N GLY A 230 1.91 11.71 -10.37
CA GLY A 230 1.10 12.66 -11.12
C GLY A 230 0.68 13.84 -10.24
N GLY A 231 0.03 14.84 -10.84
CA GLY A 231 -0.30 16.09 -10.17
C GLY A 231 -1.29 16.93 -10.96
N VAL A 232 -1.37 18.21 -10.63
CA VAL A 232 -2.13 19.19 -11.41
C VAL A 232 -1.33 19.50 -12.67
N HIS A 233 -1.94 19.35 -13.84
CA HIS A 233 -1.28 19.74 -15.10
C HIS A 233 -1.14 21.26 -15.18
N ARG A 234 -0.15 21.73 -15.95
CA ARG A 234 -0.02 23.18 -16.26
C ARG A 234 -1.30 23.63 -17.00
N GLY A 235 -1.91 24.73 -16.54
CA GLY A 235 -3.25 25.16 -16.99
C GLY A 235 -4.42 24.37 -16.39
N GLY A 236 -4.16 23.51 -15.40
CA GLY A 236 -5.14 22.66 -14.72
C GLY A 236 -6.27 23.41 -14.02
N GLU A 237 -6.08 24.69 -13.70
CA GLU A 237 -7.11 25.58 -13.16
C GLU A 237 -8.24 25.88 -14.17
N VAL A 238 -7.98 25.70 -15.47
CA VAL A 238 -8.98 25.85 -16.54
C VAL A 238 -9.43 24.48 -17.04
N SER A 239 -8.48 23.60 -17.35
CA SER A 239 -8.77 22.29 -17.96
C SER A 239 -9.35 21.28 -16.96
N MET A 240 -9.14 21.51 -15.66
CA MET A 240 -9.40 20.55 -14.59
C MET A 240 -8.66 19.21 -14.77
N ASP A 241 -7.56 19.21 -15.53
CA ASP A 241 -6.71 18.03 -15.71
C ASP A 241 -5.81 17.83 -14.47
N VAL A 242 -6.34 17.05 -13.52
CA VAL A 242 -5.72 16.76 -12.24
C VAL A 242 -5.61 15.25 -12.07
N SER A 243 -4.40 14.77 -11.78
CA SER A 243 -4.17 13.34 -11.56
C SER A 243 -4.95 12.81 -10.36
N ALA A 244 -5.57 11.64 -10.54
CA ALA A 244 -6.21 10.89 -9.46
C ALA A 244 -5.22 10.47 -8.35
N ASP A 245 -3.92 10.52 -8.61
CA ASP A 245 -2.89 10.23 -7.60
C ASP A 245 -3.04 11.12 -6.36
N LEU A 246 -3.36 12.41 -6.55
CA LEU A 246 -3.49 13.38 -5.45
C LEU A 246 -4.68 13.05 -4.54
N THR A 247 -5.81 12.71 -5.15
CA THR A 247 -7.00 12.30 -4.41
C THR A 247 -6.79 10.94 -3.72
N GLU A 248 -6.06 10.01 -4.33
CA GLU A 248 -5.77 8.72 -3.69
C GLU A 248 -4.80 8.84 -2.52
N LEU A 249 -3.83 9.77 -2.59
CA LEU A 249 -3.03 10.17 -1.43
C LEU A 249 -3.90 10.73 -0.31
N GLY A 250 -4.94 11.51 -0.62
CA GLY A 250 -5.88 12.02 0.39
C GLY A 250 -6.82 10.97 1.01
N ARG A 251 -6.88 9.75 0.45
CA ARG A 251 -7.83 8.69 0.85
C ARG A 251 -7.19 7.48 1.51
N ASN A 252 -5.89 7.30 1.36
CA ASN A 252 -5.22 6.07 1.75
C ASN A 252 -3.96 6.40 2.57
N PRO A 253 -3.77 5.78 3.75
CA PRO A 253 -2.60 5.98 4.60
C PRO A 253 -1.39 5.20 4.09
N VAL A 254 -0.94 5.54 2.88
CA VAL A 254 0.27 5.02 2.25
C VAL A 254 1.26 6.16 2.08
N THR A 255 2.50 5.91 2.46
CA THR A 255 3.61 6.84 2.19
C THR A 255 4.14 6.58 0.79
N VAL A 256 4.18 7.63 -0.03
CA VAL A 256 4.76 7.59 -1.36
C VAL A 256 6.10 8.32 -1.33
N VAL A 257 7.15 7.59 -1.67
CA VAL A 257 8.50 8.11 -1.86
C VAL A 257 8.72 8.31 -3.35
N SER A 258 9.10 9.53 -3.74
CA SER A 258 9.37 9.85 -5.14
C SER A 258 10.33 11.02 -5.28
N SER A 259 10.86 11.25 -6.48
CA SER A 259 11.58 12.48 -6.82
C SER A 259 10.66 13.69 -6.99
N GLY A 260 9.58 13.76 -6.20
CA GLY A 260 8.56 14.80 -6.30
C GLY A 260 7.49 14.49 -7.35
N VAL A 261 7.07 15.54 -8.06
CA VAL A 261 6.00 15.53 -9.07
C VAL A 261 6.63 15.55 -10.45
N LYS A 262 6.10 14.78 -11.42
CA LYS A 262 6.66 14.75 -12.79
C LYS A 262 6.75 16.18 -13.36
N SER A 263 7.90 16.52 -13.97
CA SER A 263 8.26 17.85 -14.46
C SER A 263 7.28 18.53 -15.44
N ILE A 264 6.47 17.74 -16.15
CA ILE A 264 5.46 18.24 -17.10
C ILE A 264 4.25 18.91 -16.40
N LEU A 265 4.23 18.89 -15.07
CA LEU A 265 3.11 19.30 -14.24
C LEU A 265 3.38 20.63 -13.54
N ASP A 266 2.36 21.15 -12.86
CA ASP A 266 2.43 22.34 -12.04
C ASP A 266 2.67 21.95 -10.58
N ILE A 267 3.89 22.15 -10.10
CA ILE A 267 4.28 21.79 -8.73
C ILE A 267 3.54 22.62 -7.69
N GLY A 268 3.48 23.94 -7.88
CA GLY A 268 2.81 24.85 -6.94
C GLY A 268 1.35 24.46 -6.72
N ARG A 269 0.59 24.30 -7.81
CA ARG A 269 -0.82 23.87 -7.73
C ARG A 269 -0.97 22.46 -7.20
N THR A 270 -0.01 21.58 -7.48
CA THR A 270 -0.02 20.22 -6.92
C THR A 270 0.13 20.24 -5.40
N LEU A 271 1.02 21.07 -4.86
CA LEU A 271 1.21 21.21 -3.41
C LEU A 271 -0.04 21.80 -2.73
N GLU A 272 -0.65 22.84 -3.31
CA GLU A 272 -1.92 23.42 -2.83
C GLU A 272 -3.07 22.40 -2.84
N TYR A 273 -3.14 21.57 -3.89
CA TYR A 273 -4.14 20.51 -3.97
C TYR A 273 -3.91 19.44 -2.90
N LEU A 274 -2.65 19.04 -2.67
CA LEU A 274 -2.29 18.06 -1.63
C LEU A 274 -2.61 18.57 -0.23
N GLU A 275 -2.36 19.86 0.04
CA GLU A 275 -2.81 20.51 1.27
C GLU A 275 -4.33 20.39 1.44
N SER A 276 -5.09 20.71 0.39
CA SER A 276 -6.55 20.59 0.39
C SER A 276 -7.05 19.15 0.60
N GLN A 277 -6.27 18.15 0.18
CA GLN A 277 -6.56 16.73 0.40
C GLN A 277 -6.09 16.20 1.77
N GLY A 278 -5.47 17.05 2.60
CA GLY A 278 -4.96 16.65 3.91
C GLY A 278 -3.76 15.71 3.84
N VAL A 279 -2.98 15.76 2.75
CA VAL A 279 -1.79 14.93 2.56
C VAL A 279 -0.60 15.61 3.24
N CYS A 280 0.13 14.86 4.05
CA CYS A 280 1.38 15.35 4.64
C CYS A 280 2.47 15.34 3.56
N VAL A 281 3.06 16.50 3.26
CA VAL A 281 4.17 16.60 2.29
C VAL A 281 5.45 16.99 3.00
N ALA A 282 6.53 16.27 2.74
CA ALA A 282 7.86 16.61 3.25
C ALA A 282 8.94 16.38 2.18
N THR A 283 10.00 17.18 2.21
CA THR A 283 11.24 16.90 1.47
C THR A 283 12.18 16.06 2.34
N TYR A 284 12.87 15.09 1.75
CA TYR A 284 13.99 14.40 2.38
C TYR A 284 15.30 15.16 2.11
N GLY A 285 15.91 15.70 3.15
CA GLY A 285 17.14 16.50 3.04
C GLY A 285 17.14 17.70 4.00
N PRO A 286 18.21 18.51 4.00
CA PRO A 286 18.40 19.63 4.95
C PRO A 286 17.52 20.85 4.66
N THR A 287 16.78 20.84 3.56
CA THR A 287 15.99 21.98 3.05
C THR A 287 14.57 21.56 2.77
N LYS A 288 13.68 22.56 2.72
CA LYS A 288 12.28 22.37 2.30
C LYS A 288 12.10 22.42 0.79
N ASP A 289 13.14 22.71 0.02
CA ASP A 289 13.06 22.80 -1.44
C ASP A 289 12.48 21.51 -2.01
N PHE A 290 11.41 21.63 -2.78
CA PHE A 290 10.71 20.47 -3.30
C PHE A 290 11.31 20.05 -4.64
N PRO A 291 11.61 18.77 -4.87
CA PRO A 291 12.24 18.32 -6.12
C PRO A 291 11.28 18.37 -7.31
N SER A 292 11.80 18.69 -8.50
CA SER A 292 11.06 18.72 -9.77
C SER A 292 11.41 17.51 -10.64
N PHE A 293 11.37 16.30 -10.07
CA PHE A 293 11.63 15.04 -10.77
C PHE A 293 13.03 14.86 -11.37
N TYR A 294 13.45 15.65 -12.36
CA TYR A 294 14.80 15.62 -12.92
C TYR A 294 15.80 16.54 -12.19
N THR A 295 15.32 17.55 -11.46
CA THR A 295 16.18 18.47 -10.70
C THR A 295 15.99 18.30 -9.19
N PRO A 296 17.06 18.51 -8.38
CA PRO A 296 17.00 18.33 -6.94
C PRO A 296 16.12 19.36 -6.24
N CYS A 297 15.90 20.52 -6.88
CA CYS A 297 15.09 21.62 -6.35
C CYS A 297 14.19 22.20 -7.44
N SER A 298 13.10 22.83 -6.99
CA SER A 298 12.19 23.66 -7.78
C SER A 298 12.05 25.04 -7.12
N PRO A 299 11.38 26.01 -7.76
CA PRO A 299 11.01 27.27 -7.10
C PRO A 299 10.01 27.11 -5.95
N HIS A 300 9.56 25.88 -5.64
CA HIS A 300 8.56 25.57 -4.64
C HIS A 300 9.18 24.83 -3.44
N GLN A 301 8.54 24.98 -2.28
CA GLN A 301 8.95 24.34 -1.03
C GLN A 301 7.84 23.45 -0.50
N ALA A 302 8.22 22.29 0.06
CA ALA A 302 7.35 21.50 0.90
C ALA A 302 7.06 22.25 2.22
N PRO A 303 5.94 21.95 2.90
CA PRO A 303 5.65 22.54 4.20
C PRO A 303 6.65 22.07 5.29
N TYR A 304 7.18 20.86 5.14
CA TYR A 304 8.10 20.22 6.09
C TYR A 304 9.31 19.59 5.39
N HIS A 305 10.33 19.26 6.17
CA HIS A 305 11.46 18.43 5.72
C HIS A 305 11.85 17.44 6.82
N VAL A 306 12.53 16.37 6.42
CA VAL A 306 13.13 15.35 7.31
C VAL A 306 14.53 15.03 6.82
N GLU A 307 15.48 14.84 7.72
CA GLU A 307 16.91 14.75 7.38
C GLU A 307 17.45 13.32 7.44
N SER A 308 16.67 12.37 7.96
CA SER A 308 17.10 10.99 8.12
C SER A 308 15.97 9.97 7.93
N PRO A 309 16.29 8.70 7.63
CA PRO A 309 15.28 7.65 7.53
C PRO A 309 14.52 7.44 8.85
N LYS A 310 15.16 7.72 9.99
CA LYS A 310 14.55 7.63 11.32
C LYS A 310 13.48 8.70 11.51
N GLU A 311 13.73 9.93 11.07
CA GLU A 311 12.73 11.01 11.11
C GLU A 311 11.58 10.75 10.15
N ALA A 312 11.88 10.30 8.92
CA ALA A 312 10.88 9.86 7.97
C ALA A 312 10.00 8.75 8.57
N ALA A 313 10.60 7.72 9.18
CA ALA A 313 9.85 6.67 9.86
C ALA A 313 9.01 7.20 11.03
N GLY A 314 9.50 8.18 11.80
CA GLY A 314 8.75 8.83 12.87
C GLY A 314 7.51 9.59 12.37
N LEU A 315 7.63 10.27 11.22
CA LEU A 315 6.52 10.93 10.55
C LEU A 315 5.45 9.93 10.11
N ILE A 316 5.86 8.84 9.45
CA ILE A 316 4.96 7.77 9.01
C ILE A 316 4.29 7.10 10.21
N HIS A 317 5.05 6.82 11.27
CA HIS A 317 4.53 6.20 12.49
C HIS A 317 3.47 7.08 13.17
N SER A 318 3.69 8.40 13.23
CA SER A 318 2.73 9.34 13.82
C SER A 318 1.40 9.37 13.05
N LEU A 319 1.46 9.28 11.71
CA LEU A 319 0.28 9.16 10.87
C LEU A 319 -0.53 7.90 11.21
N LEU A 320 0.16 6.76 11.35
CA LEU A 320 -0.47 5.48 11.65
C LEU A 320 -1.06 5.43 13.06
N GLU A 321 -0.36 5.95 14.08
CA GLU A 321 -0.83 5.98 15.47
C GLU A 321 -2.08 6.85 15.65
N LEU A 322 -2.19 7.95 14.88
CA LEU A 322 -3.39 8.79 14.88
C LEU A 322 -4.55 8.19 14.08
N GLY A 323 -4.30 7.14 13.28
CA GLY A 323 -5.30 6.54 12.41
C GLY A 323 -5.80 7.46 11.29
N LEU A 324 -4.98 8.42 10.86
CA LEU A 324 -5.35 9.33 9.77
C LEU A 324 -5.57 8.55 8.48
N GLN A 325 -6.56 8.97 7.70
CA GLN A 325 -6.95 8.32 6.44
C GLN A 325 -6.40 9.06 5.21
N SER A 326 -5.24 9.70 5.36
CA SER A 326 -4.48 10.34 4.29
C SER A 326 -3.04 9.83 4.33
N GLY A 327 -2.35 9.95 3.20
CA GLY A 327 -0.99 9.48 3.00
C GLY A 327 0.07 10.54 3.30
N VAL A 328 1.31 10.16 3.00
CA VAL A 328 2.48 11.05 3.04
C VAL A 328 3.08 11.08 1.64
N LEU A 329 3.49 12.26 1.18
CA LEU A 329 4.41 12.40 0.05
C LEU A 329 5.78 12.81 0.58
N LEU A 330 6.78 11.95 0.40
CA LEU A 330 8.17 12.24 0.70
C LEU A 330 8.94 12.50 -0.61
N GLY A 331 9.22 13.77 -0.88
CA GLY A 331 10.02 14.20 -2.02
C GLY A 331 11.51 13.99 -1.76
N VAL A 332 12.15 13.09 -2.51
CA VAL A 332 13.58 12.78 -2.41
C VAL A 332 14.32 13.45 -3.57
N PRO A 333 15.15 14.47 -3.31
CA PRO A 333 15.95 15.12 -4.33
C PRO A 333 16.85 14.14 -5.06
N VAL A 334 16.98 14.34 -6.37
CA VAL A 334 17.88 13.54 -7.19
C VAL A 334 19.33 13.83 -6.79
N PRO A 335 20.25 12.83 -6.85
CA PRO A 335 21.65 13.07 -6.54
C PRO A 335 22.26 14.16 -7.43
N GLY A 336 23.06 15.06 -6.85
CA GLY A 336 23.64 16.21 -7.56
C GLY A 336 24.43 15.86 -8.82
N GLN A 337 24.99 14.64 -8.90
CA GLN A 337 25.67 14.13 -10.09
C GLN A 337 24.77 14.05 -11.34
N PHE A 338 23.45 14.06 -11.17
CA PHE A 338 22.46 14.05 -12.27
C PHE A 338 21.85 15.45 -12.53
N SER A 339 22.19 16.46 -11.74
CA SER A 339 21.55 17.78 -11.78
C SER A 339 21.75 18.52 -13.11
N MET A 340 22.95 18.45 -13.71
CA MET A 340 23.23 19.14 -14.99
C MET A 340 22.41 18.57 -16.15
N ALA A 341 22.28 17.24 -16.21
CA ALA A 341 21.40 16.61 -17.18
C ALA A 341 19.93 16.97 -16.89
N GLY A 342 19.58 17.10 -15.61
CA GLY A 342 18.24 17.52 -15.18
C GLY A 342 17.85 18.91 -15.67
N GLU A 343 18.75 19.89 -15.58
CA GLU A 343 18.52 21.25 -16.08
C GLU A 343 18.31 21.29 -17.61
N GLU A 344 19.12 20.53 -18.36
CA GLU A 344 18.93 20.37 -19.81
C GLU A 344 17.55 19.76 -20.15
N ILE A 345 17.13 18.76 -19.37
CA ILE A 345 15.84 18.07 -19.56
C ILE A 345 14.67 18.99 -19.20
N GLU A 346 14.75 19.75 -18.11
CA GLU A 346 13.71 20.71 -17.72
C GLU A 346 13.53 21.82 -18.78
N ALA A 347 14.63 22.37 -19.30
CA ALA A 347 14.55 23.34 -20.38
C ALA A 347 13.86 22.76 -21.63
N ALA A 348 14.11 21.49 -21.94
CA ALA A 348 13.44 20.79 -23.03
C ALA A 348 11.95 20.55 -22.75
N ILE A 349 11.57 20.30 -21.51
CA ILE A 349 10.17 20.13 -21.07
C ILE A 349 9.42 21.45 -21.19
N ASP A 350 9.99 22.54 -20.69
CA ASP A 350 9.37 23.87 -20.79
C ASP A 350 9.12 24.26 -22.24
N ALA A 351 10.10 24.01 -23.12
CA ALA A 351 9.94 24.22 -24.55
C ALA A 351 8.82 23.34 -25.15
N ALA A 352 8.76 22.06 -24.76
CA ALA A 352 7.76 21.12 -25.26
C ALA A 352 6.33 21.45 -24.79
N VAL A 353 6.18 21.90 -23.54
CA VAL A 353 4.91 22.37 -22.97
C VAL A 353 4.43 23.60 -23.72
N ALA A 354 5.29 24.62 -23.87
CA ALA A 354 4.94 25.84 -24.60
C ALA A 354 4.56 25.55 -26.05
N GLU A 355 5.26 24.61 -26.71
CA GLU A 355 4.93 24.17 -28.07
C GLU A 355 3.57 23.44 -28.13
N ALA A 356 3.24 22.62 -27.12
CA ALA A 356 1.97 21.92 -27.03
C ALA A 356 0.80 22.90 -26.88
N GLU A 357 0.97 23.93 -26.05
CA GLU A 357 0.00 25.01 -25.85
C GLU A 357 -0.23 25.81 -27.13
N GLN A 358 0.85 26.22 -27.82
CA GLN A 358 0.76 26.92 -29.10
C GLN A 358 0.02 26.10 -30.17
N LYS A 359 0.18 24.78 -30.15
CA LYS A 359 -0.49 23.85 -31.07
C LYS A 359 -1.89 23.42 -30.61
N ASN A 360 -2.38 23.93 -29.47
CA ASN A 360 -3.64 23.54 -28.86
C ASN A 360 -3.79 22.03 -28.66
N ILE A 361 -2.69 21.35 -28.32
CA ILE A 361 -2.72 19.93 -27.97
C ILE A 361 -3.35 19.83 -26.59
N THR A 362 -4.40 19.02 -26.45
CA THR A 362 -5.23 18.96 -25.24
C THR A 362 -5.58 17.53 -24.84
N GLY A 363 -5.95 17.36 -23.57
CA GLY A 363 -6.38 16.08 -23.01
C GLY A 363 -5.29 15.00 -23.08
N LYS A 364 -5.71 13.77 -23.40
CA LYS A 364 -4.83 12.59 -23.39
C LYS A 364 -3.62 12.64 -24.33
N GLU A 365 -3.62 13.57 -25.30
CA GLU A 365 -2.55 13.72 -26.29
C GLU A 365 -1.39 14.60 -25.79
N VAL A 366 -1.59 15.39 -24.73
CA VAL A 366 -0.58 16.30 -24.17
C VAL A 366 0.65 15.53 -23.68
N THR A 367 0.45 14.48 -22.88
CA THR A 367 1.56 13.73 -22.29
C THR A 367 2.38 12.98 -23.35
N PRO A 368 1.80 12.20 -24.28
CA PRO A 368 2.56 11.58 -25.37
C PRO A 368 3.33 12.59 -26.23
N TYR A 369 2.73 13.75 -26.52
CA TYR A 369 3.39 14.79 -27.29
C TYR A 369 4.62 15.36 -26.57
N ILE A 370 4.47 15.75 -25.30
CA ILE A 370 5.57 16.32 -24.51
C ILE A 370 6.71 15.29 -24.40
N LEU A 371 6.40 14.03 -24.08
CA LEU A 371 7.43 12.99 -23.95
C LEU A 371 8.19 12.74 -25.25
N SER A 372 7.47 12.69 -26.38
CA SER A 372 8.09 12.57 -27.71
C SER A 372 9.01 13.76 -28.01
N ARG A 373 8.54 14.98 -27.71
CA ARG A 373 9.31 16.20 -27.97
C ARG A 373 10.55 16.31 -27.09
N VAL A 374 10.44 15.98 -25.80
CA VAL A 374 11.55 15.96 -24.85
C VAL A 374 12.59 14.91 -25.25
N SER A 375 12.16 13.72 -25.67
CA SER A 375 13.07 12.69 -26.18
C SER A 375 13.86 13.19 -27.40
N ALA A 376 13.18 13.86 -28.35
CA ALA A 376 13.82 14.45 -29.52
C ALA A 376 14.80 15.58 -29.16
N LEU A 377 14.45 16.44 -28.20
CA LEU A 377 15.30 17.56 -27.74
C LEU A 377 16.52 17.10 -26.92
N THR A 378 16.39 15.98 -26.19
CA THR A 378 17.44 15.47 -25.28
C THR A 378 18.25 14.32 -25.87
N SER A 379 17.98 13.94 -27.13
CA SER A 379 18.62 12.79 -27.79
C SER A 379 18.54 11.49 -26.97
N GLY A 380 17.41 11.28 -26.27
CA GLY A 380 17.15 10.10 -25.44
C GLY A 380 17.70 10.12 -24.01
N LYS A 381 18.51 11.11 -23.61
CA LYS A 381 19.08 11.22 -22.24
C LYS A 381 18.02 11.24 -21.13
N SER A 382 16.81 11.71 -21.43
CA SER A 382 15.69 11.76 -20.48
C SER A 382 15.25 10.36 -20.01
N LEU A 383 15.35 9.34 -20.88
CA LEU A 383 14.98 7.97 -20.55
C LEU A 383 16.01 7.33 -19.61
N ASP A 384 17.30 7.52 -19.88
CA ASP A 384 18.38 7.00 -19.03
C ASP A 384 18.34 7.64 -17.63
N THR A 385 18.05 8.94 -17.58
CA THR A 385 17.87 9.65 -16.30
C THR A 385 16.65 9.13 -15.56
N SER A 386 15.52 8.87 -16.24
CA SER A 386 14.32 8.28 -15.63
C SER A 386 14.56 6.92 -14.98
N ILE A 387 15.42 6.08 -15.56
CA ILE A 387 15.82 4.79 -14.98
C ILE A 387 16.56 5.01 -13.65
N LEU A 388 17.54 5.93 -13.65
CA LEU A 388 18.33 6.24 -12.46
C LEU A 388 17.49 6.86 -11.33
N LEU A 389 16.54 7.72 -11.67
CA LEU A 389 15.58 8.31 -10.73
C LEU A 389 14.70 7.26 -10.06
N SER A 390 14.20 6.33 -10.88
CA SER A 390 13.39 5.20 -10.42
C SER A 390 14.18 4.33 -9.43
N SER A 391 15.48 4.13 -9.64
CA SER A 391 16.34 3.40 -8.71
C SER A 391 16.66 4.19 -7.43
N HIS A 392 16.87 5.51 -7.51
CA HIS A 392 17.29 6.31 -6.35
C HIS A 392 16.19 6.50 -5.29
N SER A 393 14.94 6.64 -5.72
CA SER A 393 13.80 6.83 -4.82
C SER A 393 13.36 5.54 -4.11
N ARG A 394 13.99 4.39 -4.40
CA ARG A 394 13.52 3.05 -4.04
C ARG A 394 14.41 2.33 -3.04
#